data_AF-A0AA38BWG7-F1
#
_entry.id   AF-A0AA38BWG7-F1
#
_cell.length_a   1.000
_cell.length_b   1.000
_cell.length_c   1.000
_cell.angle_alpha   90.00
_cell.angle_beta   90.00
_cell.angle_gamma   90.00
#
_symmetry.space_group_name_H-M   'P 1'
#
loop_
_entity.id
_entity.type
_entity.pdbx_description
1 polymer ?
#
loop_
_entity_poly.entity_id
_entity_poly.type
_entity_poly.pdbx_seq_one_letter_code
_entity_poly.pdbx_strand_id
1 'polypeptide(L)' 'KDFIIYCYAIDNTLAAVLTQEDSIEHELPIAFMRYILKYHELKYTMMEKHAFAV' A
#
# COMPACT_ATOMS: atom_id res chain seq x y z
N LYS A 1 -1.72 -10.60 17.45
CA LYS A 1 -2.62 -9.86 16.55
C LYS A 1 -1.80 -9.51 15.33
N ASP A 2 -2.20 -10.05 14.21
CA ASP A 2 -1.43 -9.92 12.98
C ASP A 2 -1.75 -8.57 12.33
N PHE A 3 -0.77 -8.04 11.62
CA PHE A 3 -0.90 -6.82 10.85
C PHE A 3 -0.95 -7.21 9.38
N ILE A 4 -1.90 -6.63 8.65
CA ILE A 4 -2.05 -6.83 7.22
C ILE A 4 -1.82 -5.49 6.54
N ILE A 5 -1.06 -5.48 5.45
CA ILE A 5 -0.87 -4.28 4.62
C ILE A 5 -1.44 -4.54 3.24
N TYR A 6 -2.34 -3.66 2.82
CA TYR A 6 -2.86 -3.63 1.45
C TYR A 6 -2.18 -2.51 0.70
N CYS A 7 -1.44 -2.86 -0.35
CA CYS A 7 -0.77 -1.89 -1.22
C CYS A 7 -1.51 -1.80 -2.56
N TYR A 8 -1.60 -0.58 -3.09
CA TYR A 8 -2.21 -0.31 -4.38
C TYR A 8 -1.38 0.73 -5.13
N ALA A 9 -1.14 0.49 -6.42
CA ALA A 9 -0.45 1.42 -7.30
C ALA A 9 -1.35 1.86 -8.45
N ILE A 10 -1.47 3.17 -8.66
CA ILE A 10 -2.16 3.76 -9.81
C ILE A 10 -1.39 4.96 -10.34
N ASP A 11 -1.25 5.04 -11.66
CA ASP A 11 -0.49 6.07 -12.37
C ASP A 11 0.90 6.33 -11.77
N ASN A 12 1.06 7.43 -11.04
CA ASN A 12 2.28 7.85 -10.36
C ASN A 12 2.15 7.85 -8.84
N THR A 13 1.13 7.20 -8.28
CA THR A 13 0.84 7.20 -6.86
C THR A 13 0.79 5.76 -6.34
N LEU A 14 1.45 5.55 -5.21
CA LEU A 14 1.31 4.36 -4.38
C LEU A 14 0.51 4.74 -3.14
N ALA A 15 -0.44 3.89 -2.78
CA ALA A 15 -1.22 4.03 -1.57
C ALA A 15 -1.20 2.71 -0.82
N ALA A 16 -1.19 2.77 0.50
CA ALA A 16 -1.33 1.58 1.34
C ALA A 16 -2.19 1.86 2.57
N VAL A 17 -2.87 0.83 3.03
CA VAL A 17 -3.56 0.83 4.33
C VAL A 17 -3.02 -0.32 5.16
N LEU A 18 -2.59 0.01 6.38
CA LEU A 18 -2.23 -0.95 7.40
C LEU A 18 -3.46 -1.22 8.25
N THR A 19 -3.81 -2.49 8.39
CA THR A 19 -4.95 -2.96 9.16
C THR A 19 -4.47 -3.88 10.29
N GLN A 20 -5.32 -4.00 11.30
CA GLN A 20 -5.12 -4.92 12.42
C GLN A 20 -6.48 -5.48 12.85
N GLU A 21 -6.51 -6.75 13.20
CA GLU A 21 -7.71 -7.37 13.77
C GLU A 21 -8.00 -6.85 15.19
N ASP A 22 -9.25 -6.52 15.46
CA ASP A 22 -9.73 -6.18 16.79
C ASP A 22 -9.91 -7.43 17.68
N SER A 23 -10.54 -7.30 18.85
CA SER A 23 -10.75 -8.43 19.76
C SER A 23 -11.87 -9.39 19.32
N ILE A 24 -12.59 -9.05 18.24
CA ILE A 24 -13.77 -9.75 17.72
C ILE A 24 -13.50 -10.16 16.25
N GLU A 25 -12.24 -10.26 15.85
CA GLU A 25 -11.80 -10.67 14.50
C GLU A 25 -12.26 -9.73 13.37
N HIS A 26 -12.59 -8.47 13.69
CA HIS A 26 -12.82 -7.46 12.66
C HIS A 26 -11.51 -6.78 12.27
N GLU A 27 -11.25 -6.74 10.97
CA GLU A 27 -10.11 -6.02 10.43
C GLU A 27 -10.38 -4.52 10.36
N LEU A 28 -9.60 -3.73 11.11
CA LEU A 28 -9.75 -2.27 11.19
C LEU A 28 -8.52 -1.56 10.64
N PRO A 29 -8.68 -0.46 9.88
CA PRO A 29 -7.55 0.35 9.43
C PRO A 29 -6.94 1.12 10.61
N ILE A 30 -5.62 1.09 10.71
CA ILE A 30 -4.87 1.77 11.78
C ILE A 30 -3.87 2.81 11.25
N ALA A 31 -3.45 2.70 9.99
CA ALA A 31 -2.64 3.72 9.33
C ALA A 31 -2.88 3.77 7.82
N PHE A 32 -2.73 4.96 7.25
CA PHE A 32 -2.79 5.21 5.81
C PHE A 32 -1.47 5.79 5.34
N MET A 33 -0.95 5.26 4.23
CA MET A 33 0.32 5.68 3.64
C MET A 33 0.10 6.06 2.18
N ARG A 34 0.80 7.10 1.73
CA ARG A 34 0.81 7.53 0.34
C ARG A 34 2.23 7.93 -0.05
N TYR A 35 2.64 7.50 -1.24
CA TYR A 35 3.88 7.92 -1.87
C TYR A 35 3.61 8.33 -3.33
N ILE A 36 4.27 9.40 -3.77
CA ILE A 36 4.20 9.86 -5.16
C ILE A 36 5.50 9.46 -5.84
N LEU A 37 5.40 8.63 -6.87
CA LEU A 37 6.52 8.19 -7.69
C LEU A 37 7.15 9.39 -8.43
N LYS A 38 8.49 9.42 -8.49
CA LYS A 38 9.25 10.49 -9.14
C LYS A 38 10.32 9.95 -10.07
N TYR A 39 10.63 10.73 -11.09
CA TYR A 39 11.75 10.51 -12.01
C TYR A 39 11.73 9.12 -12.67
N HIS A 40 12.69 8.26 -12.31
CA HIS A 40 12.86 6.93 -12.90
C HIS A 40 11.72 5.99 -12.53
N GLU A 41 11.09 6.19 -11.36
CA GLU A 41 9.98 5.36 -10.87
C GLU A 41 8.70 5.53 -11.73
N LEU A 42 8.56 6.66 -12.43
CA LEU A 42 7.43 6.89 -13.35
C LEU A 42 7.45 5.92 -14.54
N LYS A 43 8.64 5.43 -14.90
CA LYS A 43 8.85 4.52 -16.03
C LYS A 43 8.48 3.07 -15.73
N TYR A 44 8.25 2.74 -14.46
CA TYR A 44 7.82 1.41 -14.05
C TYR A 44 6.48 1.06 -14.70
N THR A 45 6.37 -0.18 -15.17
CA THR A 45 5.10 -0.83 -15.48
C THR A 45 4.24 -0.92 -14.23
N MET A 46 2.92 -1.16 -14.40
CA MET A 46 2.04 -1.28 -13.23
C MET A 46 2.44 -2.41 -12.28
N MET A 47 2.98 -3.52 -12.82
CA MET A 47 3.48 -4.63 -12.00
C MET A 47 4.72 -4.23 -11.20
N GLU A 48 5.66 -3.52 -11.82
CA GLU A 48 6.86 -2.99 -11.13
C GLU A 48 6.50 -1.95 -10.07
N LYS A 49 5.49 -1.11 -10.32
CA LYS A 49 4.99 -0.15 -9.32
C LYS A 49 4.39 -0.84 -8.10
N HIS A 50 3.64 -1.92 -8.30
CA HIS A 50 3.13 -2.73 -7.19
C HIS A 50 4.26 -3.41 -6.42
N ALA A 51 5.27 -3.96 -7.12
CA ALA A 51 6.42 -4.60 -6.48
C ALA A 51 7.28 -3.62 -5.66
N PHE A 52 7.44 -2.38 -6.11
CA PHE A 52 8.15 -1.33 -5.37
C PHE A 52 7.39 -0.86 -4.11
N ALA A 53 6.06 -1.01 -4.09
CA ALA A 53 5.22 -0.59 -2.98
C ALA A 53 5.25 -1.55 -1.77
N VAL A 54 5.88 -2.72 -1.92
CA VAL A 54 6.00 -3.79 -0.93
C VAL A 54 7.40 -3.77 -0.32
#